data_AF-A0A1G0BZU9-F1
#
_entry.id   AF-A0A1G0BZU9-F1
#
_cell.length_a   1.000
_cell.length_b   1.000
_cell.length_c   1.000
_cell.angle_alpha   90.00
_cell.angle_beta   90.00
_cell.angle_gamma   90.00
#
_symmetry.space_group_name_H-M   'P 1'
#
loop_
_entity.id
_entity.type
_entity.pdbx_description
1 polymer ?
#
loop_
_entity_poly.entity_id
_entity_poly.type
_entity_poly.pdbx_seq_one_letter_code
_entity_poly.pdbx_strand_id
1 'polypeptide(L)'
;MDSKRQSQLKAIISKVWIEAIAKDLPDLYEELKQDRIRGLGILSSKKDDYLNSLIGFVCLPDKKSGDHWEITHEMFEAKLGDLNAAYNSETRRFPRKYFILKNLVDDGATRDDLFVKKIRDIEYPEVICKAIHEYEATMTTLDEEFKMYTVDPAVVENYCAEVVDRFDSDYRIACRKCTDEVENSKDLFDKTIGSPASPLSGFGDTPDGFRNGLLHQRMNIPEAGLKWRLRKK
;
A
#
# COMPACT_ATOMS: atom_id res chain seq x y z
N MET A 1 -21.33 36.27 49.29
CA MET A 1 -22.30 35.38 48.61
C MET A 1 -23.33 34.93 49.62
N ASP A 2 -24.62 35.02 49.27
CA ASP A 2 -25.73 34.61 50.13
C ASP A 2 -25.67 33.09 50.38
N SER A 3 -25.43 32.70 51.64
CA SER A 3 -25.25 31.31 52.08
C SER A 3 -26.42 30.40 51.66
N LYS A 4 -27.62 30.97 51.58
CA LYS A 4 -28.82 30.27 51.15
C LYS A 4 -28.77 29.86 49.67
N ARG A 5 -28.26 30.75 48.81
CA ARG A 5 -28.09 30.48 47.37
C ARG A 5 -27.01 29.43 47.13
N GLN A 6 -25.92 29.44 47.90
CA GLN A 6 -24.85 28.44 47.78
C GLN A 6 -25.35 27.04 48.15
N SER A 7 -26.11 26.91 49.25
CA SER A 7 -26.70 25.64 49.67
C SER A 7 -27.72 25.11 48.67
N GLN A 8 -28.54 25.99 48.09
CA GLN A 8 -29.47 25.62 47.01
C GLN A 8 -28.74 25.16 45.75
N LEU A 9 -27.67 25.85 45.34
CA LEU A 9 -26.88 25.45 44.16
C LEU A 9 -26.26 24.06 44.36
N LYS A 10 -25.68 23.79 45.53
CA LYS A 10 -25.09 22.47 45.85
C LYS A 10 -26.14 21.36 45.82
N ALA A 11 -27.34 21.62 46.33
CA ALA A 11 -28.45 20.67 46.31
C ALA A 11 -29.02 20.42 44.90
N ILE A 12 -28.86 21.37 43.97
CA ILE A 12 -29.24 21.22 42.56
C ILE A 12 -28.14 20.48 41.81
N ILE A 13 -26.87 20.86 41.98
CA ILE A 13 -25.72 20.22 41.32
C ILE A 13 -25.64 18.74 41.70
N SER A 14 -25.93 18.37 42.95
CA SER A 14 -25.94 16.96 43.37
C SER A 14 -27.04 16.11 42.71
N LYS A 15 -27.98 16.73 41.99
CA LYS A 15 -29.06 16.07 41.24
C LYS A 15 -28.82 16.09 39.73
N VAL A 16 -27.79 16.79 39.26
CA VAL A 16 -27.38 16.81 37.87
C VAL A 16 -26.27 15.78 37.71
N TRP A 17 -26.54 14.70 36.95
CA TRP A 17 -25.48 13.85 36.43
C TRP A 17 -25.33 14.15 34.94
N ILE A 18 -24.08 14.20 34.49
CA ILE A 18 -23.77 14.30 33.07
C ILE A 18 -23.60 12.86 32.59
N GLU A 19 -24.60 12.35 31.89
CA GLU A 19 -24.51 11.07 31.20
C GLU A 19 -23.85 11.33 29.84
N ALA A 20 -22.53 11.19 29.81
CA ALA A 20 -21.82 11.19 28.54
C ALA A 20 -22.13 9.87 27.83
N ILE A 21 -22.81 9.93 26.68
CA ILE A 21 -22.95 8.79 25.74
C ILE A 21 -21.60 8.59 25.04
N ALA A 22 -20.55 8.42 25.82
CA ALA A 22 -19.23 8.04 25.35
C ALA A 22 -19.08 6.55 25.65
N LYS A 23 -18.52 5.81 24.69
CA LYS A 23 -18.06 4.45 24.95
C LYS A 23 -17.11 4.48 26.14
N ASP A 24 -17.07 3.39 26.91
CA ASP A 24 -16.08 3.30 27.97
C ASP A 24 -14.66 3.34 27.38
N LEU A 25 -13.69 3.72 28.19
CA LEU A 25 -12.32 3.91 27.72
C LEU A 25 -11.71 2.62 27.13
N PRO A 26 -11.93 1.41 27.71
CA PRO A 26 -11.50 0.16 27.11
C PRO A 26 -12.11 -0.11 25.72
N ASP A 27 -13.40 0.09 25.55
CA ASP A 27 -14.10 -0.12 24.28
C ASP A 27 -13.64 0.88 23.22
N LEU A 28 -13.45 2.15 23.61
CA LEU A 28 -12.91 3.19 22.74
C LEU A 28 -11.46 2.88 22.34
N TYR A 29 -10.65 2.38 23.27
CA TYR A 29 -9.26 2.01 23.02
C TYR A 29 -9.17 0.85 22.01
N GLU A 30 -9.98 -0.19 22.19
CA GLU A 30 -10.04 -1.31 21.23
C GLU A 30 -10.59 -0.88 19.87
N GLU A 31 -11.60 0.00 19.81
CA GLU A 31 -12.07 0.57 18.54
C GLU A 31 -10.96 1.34 17.82
N LEU A 32 -10.22 2.20 18.52
CA LEU A 32 -9.08 2.93 17.92
C LEU A 32 -8.00 1.97 17.41
N LYS A 33 -7.70 0.91 18.17
CA LYS A 33 -6.72 -0.12 17.84
C LYS A 33 -7.10 -0.95 16.61
N GLN A 34 -8.37 -1.31 16.48
CA GLN A 34 -8.88 -2.18 15.40
C GLN A 34 -9.29 -1.42 14.14
N ASP A 35 -9.84 -0.21 14.27
CA ASP A 35 -10.45 0.49 13.14
C ASP A 35 -9.63 1.67 12.62
N ARG A 36 -8.89 2.36 13.49
CA ARG A 36 -8.11 3.56 13.09
C ARG A 36 -6.64 3.27 12.84
N ILE A 37 -6.07 2.30 13.56
CA ILE A 37 -4.64 1.96 13.46
C ILE A 37 -4.38 0.78 12.52
N ARG A 38 -5.39 -0.03 12.20
CA ARG A 38 -5.26 -1.17 11.29
C ARG A 38 -4.81 -0.76 9.88
N GLY A 39 -5.17 0.45 9.42
CA GLY A 39 -4.73 1.01 8.14
C GLY A 39 -3.33 1.62 8.14
N LEU A 40 -2.70 1.81 9.31
CA LEU A 40 -1.41 2.52 9.41
C LEU A 40 -0.18 1.60 9.22
N GLY A 41 -0.39 0.31 8.97
CA GLY A 41 0.69 -0.66 8.73
C GLY A 41 1.47 -1.08 9.99
N ILE A 42 0.97 -0.75 11.18
CA ILE A 42 1.62 -0.99 12.47
C ILE A 42 1.47 -2.45 12.88
N LEU A 43 2.59 -3.06 13.31
CA LEU A 43 2.62 -4.42 13.84
C LEU A 43 1.61 -4.61 14.98
N SER A 44 0.84 -5.70 14.94
CA SER A 44 -0.15 -6.00 15.98
C SER A 44 0.44 -5.99 17.40
N SER A 45 1.70 -6.42 17.57
CA SER A 45 2.43 -6.40 18.84
C SER A 45 2.87 -5.00 19.29
N LYS A 46 2.86 -4.01 18.39
CA LYS A 46 3.26 -2.62 18.63
C LYS A 46 2.10 -1.64 18.65
N LYS A 47 0.88 -2.10 18.35
CA LYS A 47 -0.31 -1.25 18.37
C LYS A 47 -0.58 -0.64 19.74
N ASP A 48 -0.32 -1.40 20.80
CA ASP A 48 -0.47 -0.90 22.17
C ASP A 48 0.58 0.16 22.51
N ASP A 49 1.85 -0.11 22.19
CA ASP A 49 2.93 0.87 22.36
C ASP A 49 2.65 2.16 21.58
N TYR A 50 2.12 2.04 20.36
CA TYR A 50 1.75 3.16 19.51
C TYR A 50 0.61 3.98 20.09
N LEU A 51 -0.50 3.35 20.50
CA LEU A 51 -1.64 4.02 21.12
C LEU A 51 -1.24 4.71 22.41
N ASN A 52 -0.51 4.02 23.27
CA ASN A 52 -0.04 4.58 24.54
C ASN A 52 0.87 5.79 24.31
N SER A 53 1.71 5.76 23.27
CA SER A 53 2.54 6.90 22.89
C SER A 53 1.72 8.09 22.36
N LEU A 54 0.66 7.82 21.60
CA LEU A 54 -0.25 8.85 21.09
C LEU A 54 -1.08 9.48 22.22
N ILE A 55 -1.62 8.65 23.11
CA ILE A 55 -2.35 9.09 24.31
C ILE A 55 -1.42 9.91 25.21
N GLY A 56 -0.19 9.44 25.44
CA GLY A 56 0.81 10.18 26.21
C GLY A 56 1.11 11.56 25.61
N PHE A 57 1.19 11.67 24.28
CA PHE A 57 1.34 12.95 23.60
C PHE A 57 0.12 13.86 23.77
N VAL A 58 -1.09 13.33 23.62
CA VAL A 58 -2.35 14.08 23.81
C VAL A 58 -2.51 14.58 25.24
N CYS A 59 -2.08 13.78 26.21
CA CYS A 59 -2.15 14.13 27.63
C CYS A 59 -1.21 15.27 28.03
N LEU A 60 -0.21 15.63 27.21
CA LEU A 60 0.75 16.72 27.45
C LEU A 60 1.20 16.83 28.93
N PRO A 61 1.81 15.77 29.50
CA PRO A 61 2.11 15.68 30.94
C PRO A 61 3.01 16.80 31.47
N ASP A 62 3.72 17.50 30.58
CA ASP A 62 4.63 18.60 30.91
C ASP A 62 3.95 19.97 31.00
N LYS A 63 2.65 20.09 30.64
CA LYS A 63 1.89 21.34 30.79
C LYS A 63 1.50 21.59 32.24
N LYS A 64 1.66 22.83 32.70
CA LYS A 64 1.31 23.22 34.08
C LYS A 64 -0.19 23.51 34.17
N SER A 65 -0.76 23.32 35.36
CA SER A 65 -2.15 23.72 35.63
C SER A 65 -2.32 25.22 35.38
N GLY A 66 -3.20 25.57 34.44
CA GLY A 66 -3.48 26.95 34.03
C GLY A 66 -3.03 27.29 32.60
N ASP A 67 -2.22 26.46 31.96
CA ASP A 67 -1.83 26.64 30.56
C ASP A 67 -2.95 26.21 29.61
N HIS A 68 -3.08 26.91 28.47
CA HIS A 68 -4.03 26.52 27.42
C HIS A 68 -3.62 25.17 26.82
N TRP A 69 -4.53 24.20 26.84
CA TRP A 69 -4.34 22.93 26.16
C TRP A 69 -4.64 23.12 24.67
N GLU A 70 -3.62 22.92 23.84
CA GLU A 70 -3.68 23.05 22.39
C GLU A 70 -2.63 22.10 21.80
N ILE A 71 -3.04 21.39 20.76
CA ILE A 71 -2.19 20.60 19.88
C ILE A 71 -2.56 21.03 18.47
N THR A 72 -1.63 21.66 17.75
CA THR A 72 -1.88 22.05 16.36
C THR A 72 -1.88 20.83 15.46
N HIS A 73 -2.55 20.94 14.31
CA HIS A 73 -2.53 19.90 13.28
C HIS A 73 -1.09 19.52 12.88
N GLU A 74 -0.21 20.51 12.69
CA GLU A 74 1.20 20.32 12.33
C GLU A 74 1.97 19.53 13.39
N MET A 75 1.75 19.83 14.68
CA MET A 75 2.37 19.09 15.78
C MET A 75 1.88 17.65 15.86
N PHE A 76 0.59 17.44 15.61
CA PHE A 76 0.00 16.11 15.61
C PHE A 76 0.50 15.25 14.44
N GLU A 77 0.55 15.82 13.23
CA GLU A 77 1.12 15.17 12.04
C GLU A 77 2.60 14.83 12.21
N ALA A 78 3.40 15.75 12.76
CA ALA A 78 4.81 15.48 13.05
C ALA A 78 4.96 14.30 14.02
N LYS A 79 4.15 14.26 15.07
CA LYS A 79 4.18 13.15 16.04
C LYS A 79 3.74 11.82 15.42
N LEU A 80 2.72 11.83 14.57
CA LEU A 80 2.32 10.65 13.80
C LEU A 80 3.45 10.16 12.89
N GLY A 81 4.14 11.08 12.20
CA GLY A 81 5.32 10.79 11.40
C GLY A 81 6.42 10.09 12.19
N ASP A 82 6.78 10.62 13.36
CA ASP A 82 7.80 10.04 14.24
C ASP A 82 7.42 8.63 14.71
N LEU A 83 6.18 8.45 15.17
CA LEU A 83 5.70 7.15 15.64
C LEU A 83 5.61 6.15 14.49
N ASN A 84 5.16 6.59 13.32
CA ASN A 84 5.15 5.75 12.13
C ASN A 84 6.56 5.33 11.76
N ALA A 85 7.55 6.23 11.77
CA ALA A 85 8.94 5.87 11.49
C ALA A 85 9.50 4.87 12.53
N ALA A 86 9.22 5.10 13.82
CA ALA A 86 9.71 4.25 14.91
C ALA A 86 9.10 2.83 14.89
N TYR A 87 7.79 2.73 14.65
CA TYR A 87 7.04 1.48 14.75
C TYR A 87 6.79 0.78 13.39
N ASN A 88 7.11 1.41 12.25
CA ASN A 88 7.16 0.76 10.93
C ASN A 88 8.53 0.15 10.59
N SER A 89 9.47 0.11 11.54
CA SER A 89 10.88 -0.26 11.30
C SER A 89 11.14 -1.76 11.07
N GLU A 90 10.10 -2.61 11.08
CA GLU A 90 10.19 -3.95 10.50
C GLU A 90 9.24 -4.05 9.30
N THR A 91 9.84 -4.28 8.13
CA THR A 91 9.25 -4.53 6.82
C THR A 91 7.76 -4.88 6.83
N ARG A 92 6.93 -4.02 6.20
CA ARG A 92 5.51 -4.30 5.98
C ARG A 92 5.39 -5.63 5.21
N ARG A 93 4.44 -6.47 5.63
CA ARG A 93 4.09 -7.65 4.83
C ARG A 93 3.32 -7.20 3.60
N PHE A 94 3.61 -7.78 2.45
CA PHE A 94 2.87 -7.47 1.23
C PHE A 94 1.37 -7.80 1.38
N PRO A 95 0.44 -7.00 0.82
CA PRO A 95 -0.99 -7.22 0.99
C PRO A 95 -1.43 -8.64 0.59
N ARG A 96 -2.18 -9.30 1.48
CA ARG A 96 -2.62 -10.69 1.27
C ARG A 96 -3.65 -10.84 0.15
N LYS A 97 -4.45 -9.80 -0.10
CA LYS A 97 -5.53 -9.82 -1.11
C LYS A 97 -5.00 -10.11 -2.52
N TYR A 98 -3.77 -9.67 -2.81
CA TYR A 98 -3.04 -10.00 -4.04
C TYR A 98 -3.05 -11.50 -4.35
N PHE A 99 -2.81 -12.36 -3.35
CA PHE A 99 -2.72 -13.81 -3.54
C PHE A 99 -4.09 -14.49 -3.71
N ILE A 100 -5.17 -13.86 -3.26
CA ILE A 100 -6.54 -14.43 -3.31
C ILE A 100 -7.15 -14.24 -4.70
N LEU A 101 -6.81 -13.15 -5.38
CA LEU A 101 -7.29 -12.83 -6.73
C LEU A 101 -6.82 -13.84 -7.79
N LYS A 102 -5.85 -14.71 -7.47
CA LYS A 102 -5.27 -15.75 -8.35
C LYS A 102 -6.27 -16.73 -8.97
N ASN A 103 -7.51 -16.74 -8.48
CA ASN A 103 -8.52 -17.73 -8.85
C ASN A 103 -9.65 -17.18 -9.76
N LEU A 104 -9.60 -15.92 -10.18
CA LEU A 104 -10.58 -15.37 -11.13
C LEU A 104 -10.04 -15.53 -12.56
N VAL A 105 -10.74 -16.35 -13.37
CA VAL A 105 -10.32 -16.70 -14.73
C VAL A 105 -11.21 -15.96 -15.73
N ASP A 106 -10.64 -14.92 -16.36
CA ASP A 106 -11.04 -14.46 -17.68
C ASP A 106 -10.23 -15.27 -18.71
N ASP A 107 -10.87 -15.78 -19.77
CA ASP A 107 -10.20 -16.59 -20.80
C ASP A 107 -9.25 -15.74 -21.67
N GLY A 108 -9.27 -14.42 -21.51
CA GLY A 108 -8.37 -13.47 -22.16
C GLY A 108 -8.55 -13.40 -23.68
N ALA A 109 -9.49 -14.15 -24.26
CA ALA A 109 -9.69 -14.24 -25.70
C ALA A 109 -10.28 -12.93 -26.25
N THR A 110 -11.04 -12.20 -25.44
CA THR A 110 -11.74 -10.96 -25.82
C THR A 110 -11.07 -9.69 -25.30
N ARG A 111 -9.98 -9.81 -24.53
CA ARG A 111 -9.32 -8.67 -23.92
C ARG A 111 -8.51 -7.87 -24.93
N ASP A 112 -8.71 -6.56 -24.90
CA ASP A 112 -8.19 -5.60 -25.88
C ASP A 112 -7.00 -4.75 -25.38
N ASP A 113 -6.52 -5.04 -24.17
CA ASP A 113 -5.34 -4.43 -23.54
C ASP A 113 -4.12 -4.50 -24.47
N LEU A 114 -3.35 -3.41 -24.54
CA LEU A 114 -2.16 -3.31 -25.39
C LEU A 114 -1.07 -4.30 -24.97
N PHE A 115 -0.89 -4.58 -23.68
CA PHE A 115 0.07 -5.58 -23.23
C PHE A 115 -0.30 -6.98 -23.72
N VAL A 116 -1.60 -7.31 -23.82
CA VAL A 116 -2.08 -8.59 -24.35
C VAL A 116 -1.81 -8.68 -25.85
N LYS A 117 -2.07 -7.59 -26.60
CA LYS A 117 -1.73 -7.51 -28.03
C LYS A 117 -0.23 -7.74 -28.25
N LYS A 118 0.63 -7.15 -27.42
CA LYS A 118 2.09 -7.35 -27.46
C LYS A 118 2.52 -8.80 -27.17
N ILE A 119 1.76 -9.55 -26.39
CA ILE A 119 2.00 -11.00 -26.17
C ILE A 119 1.53 -11.81 -27.38
N ARG A 120 0.38 -11.46 -27.97
CA ARG A 120 -0.10 -12.09 -29.21
C ARG A 120 0.87 -11.85 -30.38
N ASP A 121 1.53 -10.69 -30.44
CA ASP A 121 2.52 -10.34 -31.46
C ASP A 121 3.77 -11.24 -31.45
N ILE A 122 4.02 -11.94 -30.35
CA ILE A 122 5.11 -12.92 -30.20
C ILE A 122 4.58 -14.36 -30.23
N GLU A 123 3.34 -14.55 -30.67
CA GLU A 123 2.70 -15.87 -30.83
C GLU A 123 2.76 -16.73 -29.56
N TYR A 124 2.49 -16.11 -28.40
CA TYR A 124 2.59 -16.77 -27.09
C TYR A 124 1.25 -16.77 -26.31
N PRO A 125 0.18 -17.40 -26.83
CA PRO A 125 -1.15 -17.33 -26.25
C PRO A 125 -1.28 -17.99 -24.87
N GLU A 126 -0.49 -19.02 -24.57
CA GLU A 126 -0.57 -19.81 -23.33
C GLU A 126 -0.26 -19.02 -22.06
N VAL A 127 0.48 -17.90 -22.16
CA VAL A 127 0.82 -17.05 -21.02
C VAL A 127 -0.17 -15.91 -20.80
N ILE A 128 -1.13 -15.69 -21.71
CA ILE A 128 -2.05 -14.54 -21.67
C ILE A 128 -2.90 -14.54 -20.42
N CYS A 129 -3.54 -15.68 -20.07
CA CYS A 129 -4.41 -15.73 -18.89
C CYS A 129 -3.65 -15.41 -17.59
N LYS A 130 -2.39 -15.87 -17.49
CA LYS A 130 -1.52 -15.55 -16.35
C LYS A 130 -1.15 -14.06 -16.32
N ALA A 131 -0.75 -13.49 -17.45
CA ALA A 131 -0.38 -12.08 -17.56
C ALA A 131 -1.56 -11.15 -17.20
N ILE A 132 -2.76 -11.51 -17.65
CA ILE A 132 -4.02 -10.87 -17.29
C ILE A 132 -4.24 -10.88 -15.78
N HIS A 133 -4.12 -12.05 -15.19
CA HIS A 133 -4.33 -12.21 -13.76
C HIS A 133 -3.32 -11.37 -12.95
N GLU A 134 -2.04 -11.42 -13.31
CA GLU A 134 -0.99 -10.61 -12.68
C GLU A 134 -1.29 -9.11 -12.80
N TYR A 135 -1.73 -8.65 -13.97
CA TYR A 135 -2.15 -7.26 -14.17
C TYR A 135 -3.32 -6.85 -13.26
N GLU A 136 -4.40 -7.63 -13.21
CA GLU A 136 -5.59 -7.31 -12.40
C GLU A 136 -5.30 -7.34 -10.89
N ALA A 137 -4.55 -8.35 -10.43
CA ALA A 137 -4.14 -8.44 -9.04
C ALA A 137 -3.30 -7.23 -8.62
N THR A 138 -2.40 -6.77 -9.50
CA THR A 138 -1.62 -5.55 -9.28
C THR A 138 -2.50 -4.32 -9.24
N MET A 139 -3.40 -4.10 -10.22
CA MET A 139 -4.26 -2.91 -10.24
C MET A 139 -5.15 -2.85 -8.99
N THR A 140 -5.73 -3.99 -8.60
CA THR A 140 -6.53 -4.10 -7.38
C THR A 140 -5.71 -3.78 -6.12
N THR A 141 -4.47 -4.28 -6.04
CA THR A 141 -3.58 -3.99 -4.90
C THR A 141 -3.22 -2.51 -4.83
N LEU A 142 -2.94 -1.87 -5.97
CA LEU A 142 -2.67 -0.44 -6.02
C LEU A 142 -3.89 0.39 -5.57
N ASP A 143 -5.08 0.05 -6.08
CA ASP A 143 -6.29 0.84 -5.87
C ASP A 143 -6.92 0.63 -4.50
N GLU A 144 -6.91 -0.58 -3.97
CA GLU A 144 -7.64 -0.92 -2.74
C GLU A 144 -6.73 -1.00 -1.52
N GLU A 145 -5.50 -1.49 -1.66
CA GLU A 145 -4.63 -1.74 -0.51
C GLU A 145 -3.64 -0.58 -0.35
N PHE A 146 -2.91 -0.22 -1.39
CA PHE A 146 -1.86 0.81 -1.28
C PHE A 146 -2.42 2.21 -1.01
N LYS A 147 -3.60 2.55 -1.56
CA LYS A 147 -4.32 3.78 -1.18
C LYS A 147 -4.74 3.77 0.29
N MET A 148 -5.19 2.63 0.82
CA MET A 148 -5.60 2.52 2.23
C MET A 148 -4.41 2.58 3.20
N TYR A 149 -3.27 1.97 2.84
CA TYR A 149 -2.06 1.96 3.68
C TYR A 149 -1.20 3.23 3.54
N THR A 150 -1.68 4.24 2.82
CA THR A 150 -0.95 5.50 2.56
C THR A 150 0.48 5.24 2.06
N VAL A 151 0.64 4.25 1.17
CA VAL A 151 1.94 4.01 0.53
C VAL A 151 2.22 5.21 -0.36
N ASP A 152 3.37 5.85 -0.16
CA ASP A 152 3.78 6.99 -0.98
C ASP A 152 3.81 6.57 -2.46
N PRO A 153 3.03 7.22 -3.35
CA PRO A 153 3.05 6.93 -4.78
C PRO A 153 4.44 6.97 -5.40
N ALA A 154 5.35 7.81 -4.88
CA ALA A 154 6.73 7.88 -5.36
C ALA A 154 7.50 6.57 -5.15
N VAL A 155 7.19 5.80 -4.10
CA VAL A 155 7.81 4.49 -3.85
C VAL A 155 7.45 3.50 -4.95
N VAL A 156 6.17 3.47 -5.33
CA VAL A 156 5.67 2.59 -6.41
C VAL A 156 6.21 3.04 -7.75
N GLU A 157 6.25 4.36 -8.01
CA GLU A 157 6.77 4.91 -9.26
C GLU A 157 8.25 4.60 -9.45
N ASN A 158 9.08 4.81 -8.42
CA ASN A 158 10.50 4.48 -8.44
C ASN A 158 10.72 2.98 -8.70
N TYR A 159 9.94 2.12 -8.05
CA TYR A 159 9.99 0.69 -8.29
C TYR A 159 9.59 0.32 -9.73
N CYS A 160 8.56 0.96 -10.29
CA CYS A 160 8.20 0.79 -11.70
C CYS A 160 9.34 1.18 -12.64
N ALA A 161 10.03 2.30 -12.36
CA ALA A 161 11.15 2.76 -13.17
C ALA A 161 12.29 1.73 -13.17
N GLU A 162 12.64 1.17 -12.01
CA GLU A 162 13.66 0.11 -11.91
C GLU A 162 13.27 -1.16 -12.70
N VAL A 163 11.99 -1.54 -12.67
CA VAL A 163 11.47 -2.67 -13.44
C VAL A 163 11.58 -2.42 -14.94
N VAL A 164 11.26 -1.21 -15.40
CA VAL A 164 11.38 -0.81 -16.80
C VAL A 164 12.85 -0.74 -17.24
N ASP A 165 13.73 -0.14 -16.45
CA ASP A 165 15.17 -0.03 -16.75
C ASP A 165 15.84 -1.41 -16.89
N ARG A 166 15.44 -2.36 -16.03
CA ARG A 166 15.89 -3.75 -16.11
C ARG A 166 15.38 -4.40 -17.40
N PHE A 167 14.09 -4.26 -17.69
CA PHE A 167 13.49 -4.78 -18.91
C PHE A 167 14.18 -4.24 -20.17
N ASP A 168 14.42 -2.93 -20.27
CA ASP A 168 15.08 -2.32 -21.43
C ASP A 168 16.52 -2.81 -21.60
N SER A 169 17.22 -3.06 -20.49
CA SER A 169 18.56 -3.63 -20.53
C SER A 169 18.55 -5.07 -21.05
N ASP A 170 17.63 -5.90 -20.56
CA ASP A 170 17.43 -7.27 -21.04
C ASP A 170 16.97 -7.32 -22.50
N TYR A 171 16.03 -6.45 -22.90
CA TYR A 171 15.56 -6.32 -24.27
C TYR A 171 16.70 -5.96 -25.23
N ARG A 172 17.56 -5.01 -24.86
CA ARG A 172 18.75 -4.65 -25.65
C ARG A 172 19.75 -5.81 -25.77
N ILE A 173 19.92 -6.61 -24.72
CA ILE A 173 20.76 -7.80 -24.74
C ILE A 173 20.17 -8.84 -25.69
N ALA A 174 18.88 -9.11 -25.58
CA ALA A 174 18.16 -10.08 -26.40
C ALA A 174 18.19 -9.71 -27.88
N CYS A 175 17.95 -8.44 -28.24
CA CYS A 175 18.05 -7.96 -29.63
C CYS A 175 19.44 -8.21 -30.25
N ARG A 176 20.54 -8.09 -29.48
CA ARG A 176 21.89 -8.36 -29.99
C ARG A 176 22.15 -9.83 -30.29
N LYS A 177 21.41 -10.73 -29.65
CA LYS A 177 21.54 -12.19 -29.78
C LYS A 177 20.40 -12.80 -30.60
N CYS A 178 19.47 -11.98 -31.08
CA CYS A 178 18.25 -12.42 -31.74
C CYS A 178 18.58 -13.07 -33.09
N THR A 179 18.25 -14.36 -33.20
CA THR A 179 18.32 -15.12 -34.45
C THR A 179 16.93 -15.33 -35.03
N ASP A 180 15.95 -15.58 -34.16
CA ASP A 180 14.54 -15.73 -34.46
C ASP A 180 13.75 -14.70 -33.65
N GLU A 181 12.98 -13.84 -34.31
CA GLU A 181 12.26 -12.77 -33.62
C GLU A 181 11.17 -13.29 -32.69
N VAL A 182 10.48 -14.38 -33.05
CA VAL A 182 9.35 -14.89 -32.27
C VAL A 182 9.87 -15.71 -31.10
N GLU A 183 10.70 -16.72 -31.37
CA GLU A 183 11.20 -17.63 -30.33
C GLU A 183 12.07 -16.89 -29.31
N ASN A 184 12.98 -16.01 -29.74
CA ASN A 184 13.78 -15.25 -28.78
C ASN A 184 12.96 -14.19 -28.02
N SER A 185 11.81 -13.76 -28.53
CA SER A 185 10.89 -12.90 -27.76
C SER A 185 10.18 -13.69 -26.66
N LYS A 186 9.80 -14.95 -26.93
CA LYS A 186 9.27 -15.86 -25.89
C LYS A 186 10.31 -16.13 -24.82
N ASP A 187 11.56 -16.37 -25.21
CA ASP A 187 12.69 -16.50 -24.26
C ASP A 187 12.85 -15.26 -23.37
N LEU A 188 12.76 -14.05 -23.97
CA LEU A 188 12.82 -12.79 -23.22
C LEU A 188 11.65 -12.68 -22.25
N PHE A 189 10.44 -13.03 -22.69
CA PHE A 189 9.24 -13.02 -21.85
C PHE A 189 9.44 -13.92 -20.63
N ASP A 190 9.76 -15.20 -20.84
CA ASP A 190 9.90 -16.18 -19.76
C ASP A 190 11.02 -15.82 -18.80
N LYS A 191 12.16 -15.33 -19.32
CA LYS A 191 13.25 -14.83 -18.49
C LYS A 191 12.81 -13.65 -17.62
N THR A 192 12.09 -12.69 -18.21
CA THR A 192 11.67 -11.46 -17.50
C THR A 192 10.67 -11.79 -16.40
N ILE A 193 9.63 -12.56 -16.74
CA ILE A 193 8.53 -12.94 -15.85
C ILE A 193 8.97 -13.95 -14.79
N GLY A 194 9.95 -14.81 -15.10
CA GLY A 194 10.50 -15.82 -14.20
C GLY A 194 11.65 -15.34 -13.30
N SER A 195 12.22 -14.16 -13.55
CA SER A 195 13.25 -13.58 -12.67
C SER A 195 12.63 -13.20 -11.32
N PRO A 196 13.31 -13.32 -10.18
CA PRO A 196 12.74 -12.91 -8.89
C PRO A 196 12.57 -11.39 -8.79
N ALA A 197 11.48 -10.96 -8.16
CA ALA A 197 11.22 -9.55 -7.88
C ALA A 197 12.18 -9.03 -6.81
N SER A 198 12.68 -7.82 -7.03
CA SER A 198 13.37 -7.07 -5.98
C SER A 198 12.32 -6.59 -4.94
N PRO A 199 12.65 -6.51 -3.65
CA PRO A 199 11.73 -6.00 -2.64
C PRO A 199 11.33 -4.54 -2.94
N LEU A 200 10.04 -4.25 -2.90
CA LEU A 200 9.49 -2.90 -2.88
C LEU A 200 9.90 -2.22 -1.57
N SER A 201 10.39 -0.98 -1.64
CA SER A 201 10.80 -0.25 -0.45
C SER A 201 9.68 -0.18 0.59
N GLY A 202 10.02 -0.47 1.85
CA GLY A 202 9.06 -0.57 2.95
C GLY A 202 8.39 -1.94 3.10
N PHE A 203 8.59 -2.88 2.16
CA PHE A 203 8.08 -4.24 2.24
C PHE A 203 9.22 -5.27 2.31
N GLY A 204 9.00 -6.35 3.06
CA GLY A 204 10.01 -7.39 3.28
C GLY A 204 10.12 -8.38 2.13
N ASP A 205 9.04 -8.52 1.38
CA ASP A 205 8.97 -9.27 0.15
C ASP A 205 8.10 -8.52 -0.87
N THR A 206 8.20 -8.93 -2.13
CA THR A 206 7.31 -8.45 -3.18
C THR A 206 7.01 -9.63 -4.09
N PRO A 207 5.72 -9.96 -4.32
CA PRO A 207 5.36 -11.05 -5.20
C PRO A 207 5.87 -10.82 -6.62
N ASP A 208 6.40 -11.87 -7.25
CA ASP A 208 6.90 -11.80 -8.62
C ASP A 208 5.84 -11.27 -9.58
N GLY A 209 4.63 -11.81 -9.45
CA GLY A 209 3.49 -11.41 -10.26
C GLY A 209 3.10 -9.95 -10.05
N PHE A 210 3.33 -9.35 -8.87
CA PHE A 210 2.99 -7.95 -8.65
C PHE A 210 3.86 -7.06 -9.54
N ARG A 211 5.17 -7.33 -9.53
CA ARG A 211 6.15 -6.68 -10.40
C ARG A 211 5.88 -6.95 -11.88
N ASN A 212 5.45 -8.16 -12.24
CA ASN A 212 5.06 -8.48 -13.62
C ASN A 212 3.80 -7.69 -14.05
N GLY A 213 2.81 -7.57 -13.17
CA GLY A 213 1.61 -6.76 -13.41
C GLY A 213 1.93 -5.28 -13.57
N LEU A 214 2.92 -4.74 -12.84
CA LEU A 214 3.42 -3.37 -13.05
C LEU A 214 4.07 -3.22 -14.43
N LEU A 215 4.85 -4.22 -14.87
CA LEU A 215 5.41 -4.21 -16.22
C LEU A 215 4.29 -4.26 -17.27
N HIS A 216 3.26 -5.08 -17.09
CA HIS A 216 2.08 -5.12 -17.97
C HIS A 216 1.34 -3.77 -18.01
N GLN A 217 1.18 -3.12 -16.86
CA GLN A 217 0.62 -1.77 -16.77
C GLN A 217 1.44 -0.77 -17.61
N ARG A 218 2.77 -0.80 -17.53
CA ARG A 218 3.64 0.07 -18.35
C ARG A 218 3.59 -0.28 -19.83
N MET A 219 3.47 -1.57 -20.16
CA MET A 219 3.25 -2.02 -21.53
C MET A 219 1.87 -1.62 -22.07
N ASN A 220 0.92 -1.26 -21.21
CA ASN A 220 -0.36 -0.70 -21.61
C ASN A 220 -0.28 0.79 -22.00
N ILE A 221 0.86 1.45 -21.84
CA ILE A 221 1.07 2.86 -22.23
C ILE A 221 1.71 2.90 -23.63
N PRO A 222 1.03 3.41 -24.67
CA PRO A 222 1.59 3.51 -26.02
C PRO A 222 2.92 4.27 -26.08
N GLU A 223 3.02 5.37 -25.34
CA GLU A 223 4.14 6.32 -25.36
C GLU A 223 5.40 5.74 -24.70
N ALA A 224 5.25 4.72 -23.86
CA ALA A 224 6.38 4.07 -23.18
C ALA A 224 7.27 3.26 -24.14
N GLY A 225 6.80 2.93 -25.34
CA GLY A 225 7.60 2.24 -26.37
C GLY A 225 7.99 0.79 -26.05
N LEU A 226 7.57 0.26 -24.89
CA LEU A 226 7.87 -1.10 -24.44
C LEU A 226 7.19 -2.15 -25.31
N LYS A 227 7.87 -3.25 -25.64
CA LYS A 227 7.35 -4.33 -26.48
C LYS A 227 8.09 -5.63 -26.22
N TRP A 228 7.39 -6.76 -26.37
CA TRP A 228 8.03 -8.07 -26.29
C TRP A 228 8.77 -8.44 -27.56
N ARG A 229 8.17 -8.12 -28.72
CA ARG A 229 8.73 -8.48 -30.01
C ARG A 229 10.09 -7.83 -30.24
N LEU A 230 11.11 -8.68 -30.26
CA LEU A 230 12.49 -8.33 -30.59
C LEU A 230 12.60 -7.87 -32.04
N ARG A 231 13.67 -7.12 -32.31
CA ARG A 231 14.06 -6.76 -33.67
C ARG A 231 15.44 -7.31 -33.94
N LYS A 232 15.60 -8.02 -35.05
CA LYS A 232 16.91 -8.43 -35.51
C LYS A 232 17.74 -7.19 -35.82
N LYS A 233 18.99 -7.19 -35.36
CA LYS A 233 19.97 -6.16 -35.71
C LYS A 233 20.65 -6.48 -37.04
#